data_AF-A0A7S4I654-F1
#
_entry.id   AF-A0A7S4I654-F1
#
_cell.length_a   1.000
_cell.length_b   1.000
_cell.length_c   1.000
_cell.angle_alpha   90.00
_cell.angle_beta   90.00
_cell.angle_gamma   90.00
#
_symmetry.space_group_name_H-M   'P 1'
#
loop_
_entity.id
_entity.type
_entity.pdbx_description
1 polymer ?
#
loop_
_entity_poly.entity_id
_entity_poly.type
_entity_poly.pdbx_seq_one_letter_code
_entity_poly.pdbx_strand_id
1 'polypeptide(L)'
;MPAGAPSSAPAPGGFRLPFMKPKGPPQGAQGAAAATAPAASVPGVNTLMNFAEKLHLVGSQQKVDETASWNWQQTVEKMRGTGDAKLLTHYCVRLTKIERPPPEASQEVMGTVAICMLAYVEDADLVIAACNLWSHLCEGYDRDANARKHGIASVGAIEAILDGMKHHNSNREVLLAGLRALSNACRGWNEYADWQKQQASDFGAFEVCLPAIRTFAADTAVLHSALMAIVNVASGSGSSATRRKRRAISTGVIGAVAEVLDLHMANASVAHDCIVALGTIYSIEHSNLEDTPQSIKGAAAWKKLSNKFSAADLDKSKVAVIHSVLKCVQAHPRDDALQMSAQRTIGFLMKRS
;
A
#
# COMPACT_ATOMS: atom_id res chain seq x y z
N MET A 1 31.00 30.65 -56.41
CA MET A 1 30.49 29.93 -55.23
C MET A 1 29.10 30.46 -54.91
N PRO A 2 28.01 29.68 -55.07
CA PRO A 2 26.71 30.08 -54.54
C PRO A 2 26.45 29.41 -53.18
N ALA A 3 25.79 30.17 -52.31
CA ALA A 3 25.43 29.80 -50.94
C ALA A 3 24.35 28.71 -50.91
N GLY A 4 24.61 27.64 -50.15
CA GLY A 4 23.63 26.59 -49.85
C GLY A 4 22.69 26.99 -48.72
N ALA A 5 21.39 26.87 -48.96
CA ALA A 5 20.33 27.06 -47.97
C ALA A 5 20.28 25.88 -46.99
N PRO A 6 19.98 26.10 -45.69
CA PRO A 6 19.82 25.01 -44.74
C PRO A 6 18.45 24.34 -44.88
N SER A 7 18.50 23.00 -44.92
CA SER A 7 17.37 22.07 -44.91
C SER A 7 16.59 22.15 -43.59
N SER A 8 15.27 22.35 -43.69
CA SER A 8 14.32 22.30 -42.58
C SER A 8 13.88 20.86 -42.32
N ALA A 9 14.25 20.33 -41.16
CA ALA A 9 13.70 19.08 -40.62
C ALA A 9 12.30 19.34 -40.02
N PRO A 10 11.30 18.46 -40.25
CA PRO A 10 9.99 18.60 -39.63
C PRO A 10 10.03 18.19 -38.15
N ALA A 11 9.47 19.04 -37.28
CA ALA A 11 9.31 18.76 -35.86
C ALA A 11 8.32 17.61 -35.62
N PRO A 12 8.56 16.72 -34.64
CA PRO A 12 7.62 15.66 -34.28
C PRO A 12 6.38 16.26 -33.62
N GLY A 13 5.21 15.97 -34.22
CA GLY A 13 3.90 16.37 -33.71
C GLY A 13 3.59 15.73 -32.36
N GLY A 14 3.79 16.49 -31.29
CA GLY A 14 3.37 16.12 -29.94
C GLY A 14 1.86 16.27 -29.78
N PHE A 15 1.18 15.13 -29.61
CA PHE A 15 -0.22 15.05 -29.20
C PHE A 15 -0.32 15.56 -27.75
N ARG A 16 -0.75 16.82 -27.56
CA ARG A 16 -1.06 17.41 -26.25
C ARG A 16 -2.50 17.06 -25.88
N LEU A 17 -2.69 16.23 -24.85
CA LEU A 17 -3.96 16.14 -24.15
C LEU A 17 -4.23 17.46 -23.39
N PRO A 18 -5.49 17.92 -23.29
CA PRO A 18 -5.81 19.17 -22.62
C PRO A 18 -5.59 19.05 -21.12
N PHE A 19 -4.61 19.81 -20.62
CA PHE A 19 -4.43 20.09 -19.19
C PHE A 19 -5.69 20.80 -18.65
N MET A 20 -6.45 20.12 -17.79
CA MET A 20 -7.41 20.78 -16.91
C MET A 20 -6.63 21.58 -15.86
N LYS A 21 -6.74 22.90 -15.91
CA LYS A 21 -6.22 23.80 -14.86
C LYS A 21 -6.98 23.55 -13.56
N PRO A 22 -6.30 23.40 -12.41
CA PRO A 22 -6.99 23.39 -11.12
C PRO A 22 -7.63 24.77 -10.87
N LYS A 23 -8.95 24.77 -10.60
CA LYS A 23 -9.66 25.96 -10.12
C LYS A 23 -9.07 26.37 -8.77
N GLY A 24 -8.55 27.60 -8.70
CA GLY A 24 -8.14 28.21 -7.44
C GLY A 24 -9.32 28.38 -6.48
N PRO A 25 -9.05 28.52 -5.16
CA PRO A 25 -10.10 28.62 -4.16
C PRO A 25 -10.82 29.98 -4.26
N PRO A 26 -12.14 30.03 -4.04
CA PRO A 26 -12.87 31.28 -4.03
C PRO A 26 -12.55 32.07 -2.75
N GLN A 27 -12.22 33.35 -2.93
CA GLN A 27 -12.13 34.32 -1.84
C GLN A 27 -13.54 34.85 -1.51
N GLY A 28 -13.90 34.72 -0.23
CA GLY A 28 -14.68 35.71 0.54
C GLY A 28 -16.19 35.81 0.32
N ALA A 29 -16.97 35.35 1.30
CA ALA A 29 -18.08 36.12 1.88
C ALA A 29 -18.48 35.54 3.25
N GLN A 30 -18.49 36.41 4.26
CA GLN A 30 -19.06 36.18 5.59
C GLN A 30 -20.59 36.16 5.52
N GLY A 31 -21.23 35.31 6.34
CA GLY A 31 -22.62 35.54 6.76
C GLY A 31 -23.55 34.32 6.71
N ALA A 32 -23.78 33.74 7.88
CA ALA A 32 -25.03 33.13 8.35
C ALA A 32 -25.52 31.76 7.82
N ALA A 33 -26.09 31.03 8.80
CA ALA A 33 -26.97 29.88 8.73
C ALA A 33 -26.34 28.51 8.40
N ALA A 34 -26.28 27.67 9.45
CA ALA A 34 -26.00 26.25 9.39
C ALA A 34 -27.09 25.53 8.56
N ALA A 35 -26.73 25.16 7.33
CA ALA A 35 -27.44 24.17 6.54
C ALA A 35 -26.51 22.96 6.37
N THR A 36 -26.91 21.83 6.94
CA THR A 36 -26.33 20.51 6.72
C THR A 36 -26.32 20.19 5.23
N ALA A 37 -25.12 20.24 4.62
CA ALA A 37 -24.91 19.79 3.25
C ALA A 37 -24.98 18.25 3.19
N PRO A 38 -25.67 17.66 2.20
CA PRO A 38 -25.72 16.21 2.04
C PRO A 38 -24.36 15.68 1.59
N ALA A 39 -23.98 14.52 2.12
CA ALA A 39 -22.79 13.79 1.72
C ALA A 39 -22.80 13.56 0.20
N ALA A 40 -21.80 14.09 -0.50
CA ALA A 40 -21.58 13.79 -1.90
C ALA A 40 -21.27 12.29 -2.04
N SER A 41 -22.20 11.53 -2.60
CA SER A 41 -22.01 10.12 -2.93
C SER A 41 -20.90 9.99 -3.96
N VAL A 42 -19.88 9.19 -3.64
CA VAL A 42 -18.86 8.75 -4.60
C VAL A 42 -19.57 8.01 -5.76
N PRO A 43 -19.48 8.48 -7.01
CA PRO A 43 -20.12 7.82 -8.13
C PRO A 43 -19.28 6.59 -8.53
N GLY A 44 -19.57 5.45 -7.91
CA GLY A 44 -18.90 4.18 -8.23
C GLY A 44 -19.79 2.97 -8.01
N VAL A 45 -20.44 2.89 -6.84
CA VAL A 45 -21.13 1.67 -6.41
C VAL A 45 -22.50 1.47 -7.08
N ASN A 46 -23.31 2.55 -7.22
CA ASN A 46 -24.65 2.44 -7.83
C ASN A 46 -24.63 2.20 -9.35
N THR A 47 -23.56 2.58 -10.04
CA THR A 47 -23.38 2.27 -11.47
C THR A 47 -23.01 0.79 -11.67
N LEU A 48 -22.33 0.17 -10.70
CA LEU A 48 -21.91 -1.23 -10.74
C LEU A 48 -23.05 -2.18 -10.32
N MET A 49 -23.87 -1.80 -9.34
CA MET A 49 -25.02 -2.61 -8.89
C MET A 49 -26.13 -2.73 -9.96
N ASN A 50 -26.43 -1.65 -10.70
CA ASN A 50 -27.40 -1.69 -11.81
C ASN A 50 -26.93 -2.55 -13.01
N PHE A 51 -25.67 -2.99 -13.03
CA PHE A 51 -25.13 -3.88 -14.06
C PHE A 51 -25.23 -5.36 -13.66
N ALA A 52 -25.19 -5.67 -12.35
CA ALA A 52 -25.29 -7.03 -11.82
C ALA A 52 -26.68 -7.64 -11.99
N GLU A 53 -27.76 -6.84 -11.93
CA GLU A 53 -29.15 -7.33 -12.12
C GLU A 53 -29.47 -7.82 -13.54
N LYS A 54 -28.63 -7.54 -14.55
CA LYS A 54 -28.88 -7.95 -15.95
C LYS A 54 -28.27 -9.31 -16.34
N LEU A 55 -27.53 -9.99 -15.46
CA LEU A 55 -26.69 -11.14 -15.82
C LEU A 55 -27.29 -12.53 -15.52
N HIS A 56 -28.60 -12.63 -15.27
CA HIS A 56 -29.22 -13.88 -14.79
C HIS A 56 -29.62 -14.93 -15.85
N LEU A 57 -29.00 -14.97 -17.03
CA LEU A 57 -29.20 -16.07 -17.98
C LEU A 57 -27.88 -16.43 -18.67
N VAL A 58 -27.36 -17.63 -18.38
CA VAL A 58 -26.82 -18.62 -19.34
C VAL A 58 -26.04 -19.67 -18.53
N GLY A 59 -26.55 -20.90 -18.51
CA GLY A 59 -25.87 -22.06 -17.94
C GLY A 59 -25.88 -23.22 -18.92
N SER A 60 -24.74 -23.51 -19.54
CA SER A 60 -24.47 -24.79 -20.20
C SER A 60 -23.00 -25.19 -19.97
N GLN A 61 -22.82 -26.38 -19.39
CA GLN A 61 -21.52 -26.98 -19.11
C GLN A 61 -20.88 -27.50 -20.40
N GLN A 62 -19.76 -26.90 -20.80
CA GLN A 62 -18.92 -27.40 -21.88
C GLN A 62 -17.50 -27.61 -21.35
N LYS A 63 -17.00 -28.86 -21.44
CA LYS A 63 -15.59 -29.22 -21.20
C LYS A 63 -14.74 -28.51 -22.26
N VAL A 64 -13.80 -27.66 -21.83
CA VAL A 64 -12.91 -26.89 -22.70
C VAL A 64 -11.55 -27.60 -22.75
N ASP A 65 -11.04 -27.87 -23.94
CA ASP A 65 -9.66 -28.34 -24.18
C ASP A 65 -8.64 -27.31 -23.63
N GLU A 66 -7.74 -27.76 -22.76
CA GLU A 66 -7.12 -26.91 -21.74
C GLU A 66 -5.82 -26.18 -22.15
N THR A 67 -5.27 -26.38 -23.35
CA THR A 67 -3.87 -25.98 -23.64
C THR A 67 -3.61 -25.13 -24.89
N ALA A 68 -4.61 -24.83 -25.74
CA ALA A 68 -4.40 -23.97 -26.90
C ALA A 68 -5.30 -22.73 -26.83
N SER A 69 -4.67 -21.56 -26.61
CA SER A 69 -5.31 -20.23 -26.61
C SER A 69 -6.33 -20.01 -25.48
N TRP A 70 -5.84 -19.70 -24.28
CA TRP A 70 -6.72 -19.18 -23.22
C TRP A 70 -7.40 -17.89 -23.70
N ASN A 71 -8.72 -17.96 -23.92
CA ASN A 71 -9.52 -16.81 -24.30
C ASN A 71 -9.95 -16.04 -23.03
N TRP A 72 -9.21 -14.98 -22.72
CA TRP A 72 -9.46 -14.15 -21.55
C TRP A 72 -10.83 -13.47 -21.60
N GLN A 73 -11.33 -13.09 -22.78
CA GLN A 73 -12.66 -12.47 -22.94
C GLN A 73 -13.77 -13.45 -22.54
N GLN A 74 -13.71 -14.69 -23.02
CA GLN A 74 -14.66 -15.73 -22.61
C GLN A 74 -14.58 -16.01 -21.10
N THR A 75 -13.39 -15.88 -20.51
CA THR A 75 -13.17 -16.07 -19.08
C THR A 75 -13.81 -14.94 -18.27
N VAL A 76 -13.64 -13.68 -18.68
CA VAL A 76 -14.32 -12.53 -18.07
C VAL A 76 -15.84 -12.68 -18.18
N GLU A 77 -16.35 -13.04 -19.35
CA GLU A 77 -17.79 -13.17 -19.57
C GLU A 77 -18.40 -14.28 -18.71
N LYS A 78 -17.69 -15.40 -18.58
CA LYS A 78 -18.05 -16.46 -17.63
C LYS A 78 -18.05 -15.94 -16.19
N MET A 79 -16.99 -15.26 -15.76
CA MET A 79 -16.91 -14.70 -14.41
C MET A 79 -18.06 -13.74 -14.10
N ARG A 80 -18.46 -12.90 -15.07
CA ARG A 80 -19.58 -11.96 -14.93
C ARG A 80 -20.93 -12.65 -14.78
N GLY A 81 -21.16 -13.72 -15.54
CA GLY A 81 -22.41 -14.48 -15.47
C GLY A 81 -22.48 -15.44 -14.29
N THR A 82 -21.34 -15.85 -13.73
CA THR A 82 -21.29 -16.86 -12.68
C THR A 82 -21.38 -16.22 -11.32
N GLY A 83 -22.52 -16.40 -10.65
CA GLY A 83 -22.64 -16.15 -9.21
C GLY A 83 -21.93 -17.19 -8.32
N ASP A 84 -20.87 -17.84 -8.83
CA ASP A 84 -20.21 -18.98 -8.21
C ASP A 84 -18.79 -18.59 -7.76
N ALA A 85 -18.64 -18.37 -6.45
CA ALA A 85 -17.37 -18.01 -5.82
C ALA A 85 -16.27 -19.08 -6.01
N LYS A 86 -16.61 -20.36 -6.14
CA LYS A 86 -15.61 -21.43 -6.36
C LYS A 86 -15.00 -21.33 -7.74
N LEU A 87 -15.82 -21.06 -8.75
CA LEU A 87 -15.35 -20.87 -10.11
C LEU A 87 -14.46 -19.62 -10.22
N LEU A 88 -14.87 -18.52 -9.57
CA LEU A 88 -14.08 -17.29 -9.46
C LEU A 88 -12.73 -17.52 -8.77
N THR A 89 -12.72 -18.30 -7.68
CA THR A 89 -11.51 -18.71 -6.96
C THR A 89 -10.57 -19.48 -7.87
N HIS A 90 -11.10 -20.48 -8.59
CA HIS A 90 -10.33 -21.26 -9.56
C HIS A 90 -9.72 -20.37 -10.65
N TYR A 91 -10.48 -19.39 -11.16
CA TYR A 91 -9.97 -18.44 -12.13
C TYR A 91 -8.84 -17.59 -11.57
N CYS A 92 -8.98 -17.03 -10.36
CA CYS A 92 -7.91 -16.25 -9.73
C CYS A 92 -6.62 -17.07 -9.59
N VAL A 93 -6.71 -18.32 -9.10
CA VAL A 93 -5.57 -19.23 -8.98
C VAL A 93 -4.95 -19.58 -10.33
N ARG A 94 -5.75 -19.71 -11.39
CA ARG A 94 -5.22 -19.96 -12.74
C ARG A 94 -4.47 -18.75 -13.29
N LEU A 95 -5.00 -17.54 -13.05
CA LEU A 95 -4.40 -16.28 -13.50
C LEU A 95 -3.05 -16.00 -12.83
N THR A 96 -2.84 -16.44 -11.59
CA THR A 96 -1.54 -16.27 -10.92
C THR A 96 -0.41 -17.07 -11.59
N LYS A 97 -0.74 -18.06 -12.43
CA LYS A 97 0.24 -18.87 -13.18
C LYS A 97 0.65 -18.22 -14.49
N ILE A 98 -0.03 -17.14 -14.91
CA ILE A 98 0.32 -16.39 -16.11
C ILE A 98 1.41 -15.38 -15.73
N GLU A 99 2.59 -15.49 -16.35
CA GLU A 99 3.72 -14.63 -15.99
C GLU A 99 3.38 -13.15 -16.15
N ARG A 100 2.72 -12.75 -17.24
CA ARG A 100 2.36 -11.35 -17.53
C ARG A 100 1.12 -11.25 -18.44
N PRO A 101 -0.10 -11.06 -17.92
CA PRO A 101 -1.23 -10.75 -18.78
C PRO A 101 -1.02 -9.39 -19.47
N PRO A 102 -1.52 -9.21 -20.72
CA PRO A 102 -1.46 -7.92 -21.38
C PRO A 102 -2.21 -6.85 -20.57
N PRO A 103 -1.79 -5.57 -20.62
CA PRO A 103 -2.35 -4.51 -19.77
C PRO A 103 -3.87 -4.34 -19.90
N GLU A 104 -4.42 -4.48 -21.11
CA GLU A 104 -5.84 -4.30 -21.39
C GLU A 104 -6.68 -5.42 -20.78
N ALA A 105 -6.27 -6.68 -20.99
CA ALA A 105 -6.92 -7.84 -20.37
C ALA A 105 -6.83 -7.78 -18.84
N SER A 106 -5.76 -7.17 -18.32
CA SER A 106 -5.60 -7.00 -16.87
C SER A 106 -6.70 -6.12 -16.30
N GLN A 107 -6.98 -4.93 -16.86
CA GLN A 107 -7.93 -3.99 -16.25
C GLN A 107 -9.35 -4.56 -16.12
N GLU A 108 -9.89 -5.19 -17.17
CA GLU A 108 -11.25 -5.73 -17.15
C GLU A 108 -11.39 -6.92 -16.19
N VAL A 109 -10.40 -7.81 -16.20
CA VAL A 109 -10.33 -8.94 -15.26
C VAL A 109 -10.21 -8.40 -13.83
N MET A 110 -9.35 -7.41 -13.58
CA MET A 110 -9.15 -6.85 -12.25
C MET A 110 -10.40 -6.18 -11.71
N GLY A 111 -11.13 -5.43 -12.55
CA GLY A 111 -12.38 -4.82 -12.13
C GLY A 111 -13.44 -5.88 -11.79
N THR A 112 -13.52 -6.94 -12.58
CA THR A 112 -14.43 -8.06 -12.31
C THR A 112 -14.05 -8.75 -10.99
N VAL A 113 -12.77 -9.04 -10.75
CA VAL A 113 -12.30 -9.64 -9.50
C VAL A 113 -12.58 -8.74 -8.29
N ALA A 114 -12.38 -7.43 -8.40
CA ALA A 114 -12.68 -6.48 -7.32
C ALA A 114 -14.17 -6.48 -6.96
N ILE A 115 -15.05 -6.43 -7.97
CA ILE A 115 -16.51 -6.49 -7.77
C ILE A 115 -16.91 -7.82 -7.13
N CYS A 116 -16.39 -8.94 -7.64
CA CYS A 116 -16.66 -10.26 -7.08
C CYS A 116 -16.18 -10.38 -5.64
N MET A 117 -14.98 -9.89 -5.32
CA MET A 117 -14.45 -9.94 -3.95
C MET A 117 -15.29 -9.12 -2.97
N LEU A 118 -15.87 -7.99 -3.41
CA LEU A 118 -16.82 -7.22 -2.60
C LEU A 118 -18.17 -7.93 -2.46
N ALA A 119 -18.69 -8.55 -3.53
CA ALA A 119 -19.97 -9.26 -3.51
C ALA A 119 -19.93 -10.57 -2.70
N TYR A 120 -18.77 -11.22 -2.66
CA TYR A 120 -18.53 -12.51 -1.99
C TYR A 120 -17.48 -12.36 -0.89
N VAL A 121 -17.50 -11.24 -0.16
CA VAL A 121 -16.49 -10.93 0.87
C VAL A 121 -16.45 -12.01 1.98
N GLU A 122 -17.54 -12.73 2.20
CA GLU A 122 -17.65 -13.85 3.14
C GLU A 122 -16.82 -15.09 2.74
N ASP A 123 -16.50 -15.25 1.44
CA ASP A 123 -15.75 -16.39 0.93
C ASP A 123 -14.24 -16.13 1.09
N ALA A 124 -13.66 -16.69 2.15
CA ALA A 124 -12.24 -16.53 2.46
C ALA A 124 -11.32 -17.07 1.35
N ASP A 125 -11.69 -18.17 0.69
CA ASP A 125 -10.86 -18.78 -0.36
C ASP A 125 -10.78 -17.87 -1.58
N LEU A 126 -11.91 -17.26 -1.96
CA LEU A 126 -11.95 -16.26 -3.02
C LEU A 126 -11.11 -15.03 -2.66
N VAL A 127 -11.26 -14.51 -1.44
CA VAL A 127 -10.48 -13.36 -0.95
C VAL A 127 -8.98 -13.65 -1.00
N ILE A 128 -8.54 -14.82 -0.54
CA ILE A 128 -7.14 -15.27 -0.60
C ILE A 128 -6.67 -15.33 -2.05
N ALA A 129 -7.43 -15.98 -2.93
CA ALA A 129 -7.06 -16.16 -4.34
C ALA A 129 -6.96 -14.82 -5.09
N ALA A 130 -7.90 -13.91 -4.87
CA ALA A 130 -7.90 -12.57 -5.45
C ALA A 130 -6.70 -11.74 -4.95
N CYS A 131 -6.41 -11.79 -3.64
CA CYS A 131 -5.27 -11.09 -3.07
C CYS A 131 -3.93 -11.64 -3.59
N ASN A 132 -3.80 -12.96 -3.73
CA ASN A 132 -2.61 -13.57 -4.35
C ASN A 132 -2.43 -13.15 -5.81
N LEU A 133 -3.51 -13.09 -6.58
CA LEU A 133 -3.50 -12.57 -7.94
C LEU A 133 -3.01 -11.12 -8.00
N TRP A 134 -3.55 -10.24 -7.16
CA TRP A 134 -3.12 -8.84 -7.13
C TRP A 134 -1.68 -8.67 -6.64
N SER A 135 -1.24 -9.47 -5.68
CA SER A 135 0.15 -9.45 -5.23
C SER A 135 1.11 -9.77 -6.38
N HIS A 136 0.80 -10.81 -7.16
CA HIS A 136 1.57 -11.21 -8.34
C HIS A 136 1.59 -10.13 -9.42
N LEU A 137 0.43 -9.56 -9.73
CA LEU A 137 0.33 -8.53 -10.79
C LEU A 137 0.97 -7.21 -10.41
N CYS A 138 0.96 -6.85 -9.13
CA CYS A 138 1.62 -5.67 -8.60
C CYS A 138 3.12 -5.89 -8.37
N GLU A 139 3.69 -7.05 -8.69
CA GLU A 139 5.12 -7.28 -8.52
C GLU A 139 5.96 -6.52 -9.56
N GLY A 140 7.15 -6.09 -9.14
CA GLY A 140 8.12 -5.37 -9.96
C GLY A 140 8.21 -3.86 -9.71
N TYR A 141 9.18 -3.24 -10.38
CA TYR A 141 9.52 -1.81 -10.30
C TYR A 141 9.61 -1.13 -11.66
N ASP A 142 9.51 -1.89 -12.75
CA ASP A 142 9.54 -1.35 -14.09
C ASP A 142 8.29 -0.52 -14.40
N ARG A 143 8.32 0.14 -15.57
CA ARG A 143 7.21 0.98 -16.04
C ARG A 143 5.91 0.18 -16.14
N ASP A 144 5.98 -1.06 -16.57
CA ASP A 144 4.81 -1.91 -16.77
C ASP A 144 4.19 -2.33 -15.44
N ALA A 145 5.01 -2.65 -14.43
CA ALA A 145 4.58 -2.92 -13.07
C ALA A 145 3.84 -1.71 -12.48
N ASN A 146 4.36 -0.49 -12.69
CA ASN A 146 3.69 0.72 -12.24
C ASN A 146 2.35 0.94 -12.96
N ALA A 147 2.27 0.65 -14.27
CA ALA A 147 1.01 0.70 -15.01
C ALA A 147 -0.01 -0.33 -14.50
N ARG A 148 0.42 -1.57 -14.22
CA ARG A 148 -0.45 -2.61 -13.64
C ARG A 148 -0.97 -2.22 -12.26
N LYS A 149 -0.12 -1.76 -11.36
CA LYS A 149 -0.53 -1.23 -10.04
C LYS A 149 -1.57 -0.13 -10.19
N HIS A 150 -1.35 0.80 -11.13
CA HIS A 150 -2.28 1.90 -11.36
C HIS A 150 -3.63 1.39 -11.86
N GLY A 151 -3.62 0.48 -12.84
CA GLY A 151 -4.83 -0.18 -13.33
C GLY A 151 -5.61 -0.88 -12.22
N ILE A 152 -4.94 -1.68 -11.38
CA ILE A 152 -5.53 -2.38 -10.23
C ILE A 152 -6.19 -1.41 -9.25
N ALA A 153 -5.48 -0.34 -8.88
CA ALA A 153 -6.04 0.64 -7.96
C ALA A 153 -7.20 1.45 -8.57
N SER A 154 -7.17 1.72 -9.88
CA SER A 154 -8.24 2.45 -10.58
C SER A 154 -9.57 1.71 -10.65
N VAL A 155 -9.56 0.38 -10.50
CA VAL A 155 -10.75 -0.46 -10.53
C VAL A 155 -11.26 -0.85 -9.13
N GLY A 156 -10.78 -0.18 -8.07
CA GLY A 156 -11.26 -0.38 -6.70
C GLY A 156 -10.63 -1.58 -5.96
N ALA A 157 -9.56 -2.18 -6.47
CA ALA A 157 -8.96 -3.35 -5.83
C ALA A 157 -8.40 -3.06 -4.43
N ILE A 158 -7.88 -1.85 -4.17
CA ILE A 158 -7.36 -1.49 -2.83
C ILE A 158 -8.49 -1.52 -1.79
N GLU A 159 -9.67 -1.00 -2.13
CA GLU A 159 -10.86 -1.04 -1.29
C GLU A 159 -11.29 -2.49 -1.03
N ALA A 160 -11.41 -3.29 -2.10
CA ALA A 160 -11.75 -4.70 -2.00
C ALA A 160 -10.79 -5.48 -1.08
N ILE A 161 -9.46 -5.32 -1.25
CA ILE A 161 -8.43 -5.93 -0.38
C ILE A 161 -8.70 -5.60 1.08
N LEU A 162 -8.85 -4.31 1.38
CA LEU A 162 -9.00 -3.84 2.76
C LEU A 162 -10.30 -4.33 3.38
N ASP A 163 -11.39 -4.38 2.62
CA ASP A 163 -12.68 -4.86 3.12
C ASP A 163 -12.67 -6.37 3.36
N GLY A 164 -12.07 -7.16 2.45
CA GLY A 164 -11.86 -8.60 2.68
C GLY A 164 -11.02 -8.87 3.93
N MET A 165 -9.97 -8.07 4.16
CA MET A 165 -9.15 -8.17 5.36
C MET A 165 -9.88 -7.74 6.64
N LYS A 166 -10.70 -6.69 6.59
CA LYS A 166 -11.52 -6.25 7.74
C LYS A 166 -12.52 -7.33 8.14
N HIS A 167 -13.14 -7.94 7.14
CA HIS A 167 -14.12 -9.00 7.31
C HIS A 167 -13.50 -10.25 7.93
N HIS A 168 -12.36 -10.68 7.38
CA HIS A 168 -11.63 -11.87 7.84
C HIS A 168 -10.44 -11.53 8.75
N ASN A 169 -10.62 -10.60 9.70
CA ASN A 169 -9.54 -10.04 10.52
C ASN A 169 -8.87 -11.01 11.52
N SER A 170 -9.35 -12.25 11.60
CA SER A 170 -8.76 -13.33 12.39
C SER A 170 -8.29 -14.51 11.54
N ASN A 171 -8.52 -14.47 10.22
CA ASN A 171 -8.03 -15.48 9.29
C ASN A 171 -6.60 -15.12 8.86
N ARG A 172 -5.65 -15.92 9.33
CA ARG A 172 -4.22 -15.76 9.04
C ARG A 172 -3.92 -15.68 7.54
N GLU A 173 -4.53 -16.55 6.74
CA GLU A 173 -4.21 -16.67 5.32
C GLU A 173 -4.74 -15.48 4.52
N VAL A 174 -5.97 -15.04 4.84
CA VAL A 174 -6.55 -13.82 4.25
C VAL A 174 -5.68 -12.61 4.58
N LEU A 175 -5.27 -12.45 5.84
CA LEU A 175 -4.43 -11.32 6.23
C LEU A 175 -3.05 -11.37 5.57
N LEU A 176 -2.40 -12.53 5.52
CA LEU A 176 -1.11 -12.67 4.86
C LEU A 176 -1.18 -12.30 3.37
N ALA A 177 -2.17 -12.85 2.65
CA ALA A 177 -2.37 -12.57 1.23
C ALA A 177 -2.73 -11.10 1.00
N GLY A 178 -3.67 -10.55 1.78
CA GLY A 178 -4.12 -9.18 1.68
C GLY A 178 -3.03 -8.15 1.99
N LEU A 179 -2.25 -8.36 3.06
CA LEU A 179 -1.11 -7.50 3.40
C LEU A 179 -0.03 -7.50 2.32
N ARG A 180 0.27 -8.67 1.74
CA ARG A 180 1.22 -8.78 0.64
C ARG A 180 0.71 -8.06 -0.62
N ALA A 181 -0.58 -8.21 -0.94
CA ALA A 181 -1.22 -7.50 -2.05
C ALA A 181 -1.18 -5.98 -1.85
N LEU A 182 -1.56 -5.50 -0.66
CA LEU A 182 -1.56 -4.09 -0.28
C LEU A 182 -0.15 -3.48 -0.33
N SER A 183 0.84 -4.20 0.20
CA SER A 183 2.25 -3.81 0.17
C SER A 183 2.74 -3.62 -1.27
N ASN A 184 2.47 -4.57 -2.15
CA ASN A 184 2.88 -4.48 -3.56
C ASN A 184 2.13 -3.37 -4.31
N ALA A 185 0.82 -3.23 -4.08
CA ALA A 185 -0.02 -2.20 -4.71
C ALA A 185 0.42 -0.78 -4.35
N CYS A 186 0.90 -0.55 -3.12
CA CYS A 186 1.35 0.76 -2.65
C CYS A 186 2.85 1.03 -2.88
N ARG A 187 3.57 0.10 -3.53
CA ARG A 187 5.02 0.21 -3.75
C ARG A 187 5.34 1.06 -4.98
N GLY A 188 6.08 2.15 -4.80
CA GLY A 188 6.62 2.98 -5.88
C GLY A 188 6.90 4.43 -5.45
N TRP A 189 7.48 5.23 -6.35
CA TRP A 189 7.89 6.62 -6.08
C TRP A 189 7.36 7.65 -7.10
N ASN A 190 6.46 7.25 -8.00
CA ASN A 190 5.84 8.16 -8.96
C ASN A 190 4.51 8.72 -8.42
N GLU A 191 3.91 9.66 -9.16
CA GLU A 191 2.64 10.30 -8.77
C GLU A 191 1.48 9.30 -8.63
N TYR A 192 1.44 8.25 -9.47
CA TYR A 192 0.43 7.19 -9.35
C TYR A 192 0.59 6.39 -8.05
N ALA A 193 1.83 6.11 -7.63
CA ALA A 193 2.12 5.45 -6.37
C ALA A 193 1.66 6.30 -5.18
N ASP A 194 1.87 7.61 -5.22
CA ASP A 194 1.41 8.48 -4.14
C ASP A 194 -0.12 8.60 -4.07
N TRP A 195 -0.80 8.54 -5.21
CA TRP A 195 -2.27 8.43 -5.25
C TRP A 195 -2.75 7.10 -4.66
N GLN A 196 -2.13 5.96 -5.01
CA GLN A 196 -2.45 4.64 -4.45
C GLN A 196 -2.29 4.57 -2.93
N LYS A 197 -1.16 5.09 -2.43
CA LYS A 197 -0.89 5.17 -0.99
C LYS A 197 -1.93 6.04 -0.29
N GLN A 198 -2.36 7.13 -0.92
CA GLN A 198 -3.42 7.97 -0.38
C GLN A 198 -4.75 7.22 -0.32
N GLN A 199 -5.15 6.54 -1.40
CA GLN A 199 -6.34 5.68 -1.42
C GLN A 199 -6.32 4.63 -0.31
N ALA A 200 -5.23 3.87 -0.19
CA ALA A 200 -5.07 2.88 0.88
C ALA A 200 -5.20 3.50 2.28
N SER A 201 -4.55 4.65 2.49
CA SER A 201 -4.69 5.40 3.74
C SER A 201 -6.13 5.85 3.98
N ASP A 202 -6.85 6.30 2.96
CA ASP A 202 -8.22 6.81 3.07
C ASP A 202 -9.20 5.68 3.42
N PHE A 203 -9.02 4.50 2.83
CA PHE A 203 -9.79 3.28 3.11
C PHE A 203 -9.41 2.56 4.42
N GLY A 204 -8.50 3.14 5.20
CA GLY A 204 -8.17 2.68 6.55
C GLY A 204 -7.13 1.56 6.61
N ALA A 205 -6.12 1.57 5.72
CA ALA A 205 -5.06 0.57 5.72
C ALA A 205 -4.37 0.38 7.09
N PHE A 206 -4.17 1.46 7.86
CA PHE A 206 -3.52 1.38 9.17
C PHE A 206 -4.41 0.68 10.21
N GLU A 207 -5.71 0.98 10.19
CA GLU A 207 -6.74 0.39 11.02
C GLU A 207 -6.92 -1.11 10.74
N VAL A 208 -6.61 -1.56 9.51
CA VAL A 208 -6.60 -2.98 9.13
C VAL A 208 -5.29 -3.68 9.51
N CYS A 209 -4.15 -3.02 9.33
CA CYS A 209 -2.84 -3.59 9.67
C CYS A 209 -2.68 -3.78 11.19
N LEU A 210 -3.23 -2.88 12.00
CA LEU A 210 -3.05 -2.90 13.45
C LEU A 210 -3.59 -4.18 14.12
N PRO A 211 -4.85 -4.61 13.88
CA PRO A 211 -5.33 -5.90 14.37
C PRO A 211 -4.48 -7.08 13.90
N ALA A 212 -4.04 -7.10 12.63
CA ALA A 212 -3.20 -8.17 12.11
C ALA A 212 -1.87 -8.29 12.87
N ILE A 213 -1.22 -7.16 13.15
CA ILE A 213 0.02 -7.10 13.95
C ILE A 213 -0.20 -7.66 15.36
N ARG A 214 -1.32 -7.31 16.01
CA ARG A 214 -1.62 -7.75 17.37
C ARG A 214 -2.00 -9.22 17.44
N THR A 215 -2.89 -9.67 16.56
CA THR A 215 -3.38 -11.06 16.52
C THR A 215 -2.26 -12.03 16.16
N PHE A 216 -1.38 -11.66 15.24
CA PHE A 216 -0.31 -12.50 14.74
C PHE A 216 1.08 -12.01 15.16
N ALA A 217 1.18 -11.48 16.38
CA ALA A 217 2.42 -10.91 16.92
C ALA A 217 3.58 -11.91 16.99
N ALA A 218 3.35 -13.22 16.93
CA ALA A 218 4.39 -14.24 16.88
C ALA A 218 4.73 -14.73 15.46
N ASP A 219 3.93 -14.39 14.45
CA ASP A 219 4.09 -14.88 13.08
C ASP A 219 4.93 -13.92 12.24
N THR A 220 6.18 -14.30 11.98
CA THR A 220 7.13 -13.44 11.29
C THR A 220 6.74 -13.13 9.84
N ALA A 221 5.99 -14.01 9.17
CA ALA A 221 5.57 -13.80 7.78
C ALA A 221 4.42 -12.78 7.69
N VAL A 222 3.46 -12.87 8.60
CA VAL A 222 2.39 -11.88 8.72
C VAL A 222 2.97 -10.54 9.15
N LEU A 223 3.87 -10.52 10.14
CA LEU A 223 4.53 -9.29 10.58
C LEU A 223 5.32 -8.62 9.47
N HIS A 224 6.14 -9.36 8.72
CA HIS A 224 6.89 -8.80 7.59
C HIS A 224 5.95 -8.12 6.59
N SER A 225 4.88 -8.81 6.20
CA SER A 225 3.91 -8.28 5.23
C SER A 225 3.16 -7.06 5.77
N ALA A 226 2.78 -7.08 7.05
CA ALA A 226 2.12 -5.95 7.71
C ALA A 226 3.01 -4.71 7.79
N LEU A 227 4.24 -4.89 8.24
CA LEU A 227 5.23 -3.82 8.38
C LEU A 227 5.56 -3.21 7.01
N MET A 228 5.73 -4.04 5.97
CA MET A 228 5.97 -3.56 4.61
C MET A 228 4.76 -2.82 4.02
N ALA A 229 3.53 -3.27 4.30
CA ALA A 229 2.33 -2.54 3.89
C ALA A 229 2.29 -1.15 4.56
N ILE A 230 2.55 -1.06 5.87
CA ILE A 230 2.62 0.22 6.60
C ILE A 230 3.69 1.13 6.02
N VAL A 231 4.91 0.61 5.80
CA VAL A 231 6.02 1.37 5.20
C VAL A 231 5.59 1.92 3.84
N ASN A 232 5.06 1.09 2.96
CA ASN A 232 4.70 1.49 1.60
C ASN A 232 3.58 2.54 1.61
N VAL A 233 2.52 2.35 2.39
CA VAL A 233 1.41 3.31 2.54
C VAL A 233 1.90 4.64 3.15
N ALA A 234 2.70 4.61 4.21
CA ALA A 234 3.18 5.81 4.89
C ALA A 234 4.31 6.54 4.15
N SER A 235 4.98 5.88 3.21
CA SER A 235 6.12 6.44 2.45
C SER A 235 5.72 7.64 1.58
N GLY A 236 6.74 8.41 1.19
CA GLY A 236 6.61 9.58 0.31
C GLY A 236 7.04 10.88 1.00
N SER A 237 6.91 11.98 0.25
CA SER A 237 7.23 13.34 0.67
C SER A 237 6.04 14.28 0.45
N GLY A 238 6.13 15.47 1.06
CA GLY A 238 5.10 16.50 0.96
C GLY A 238 3.82 16.21 1.76
N SER A 239 2.83 17.07 1.55
CA SER A 239 1.65 17.16 2.42
C SER A 239 0.82 15.88 2.48
N SER A 240 0.70 15.14 1.37
CA SER A 240 -0.03 13.86 1.33
C SER A 240 0.67 12.80 2.18
N ALA A 241 1.99 12.64 2.06
CA ALA A 241 2.74 11.72 2.91
C ALA A 241 2.66 12.13 4.39
N THR A 242 2.74 13.42 4.68
CA THR A 242 2.56 13.95 6.03
C THR A 242 1.19 13.60 6.61
N ARG A 243 0.10 13.71 5.83
CA ARG A 243 -1.24 13.29 6.26
C ARG A 243 -1.29 11.79 6.57
N ARG A 244 -0.72 10.93 5.70
CA ARG A 244 -0.69 9.48 5.92
C ARG A 244 0.10 9.10 7.17
N LYS A 245 1.27 9.71 7.39
CA LYS A 245 2.11 9.50 8.60
C LYS A 245 1.37 9.92 9.87
N ARG A 246 0.67 11.06 9.85
CA ARG A 246 -0.18 11.50 10.98
C ARG A 246 -1.32 10.52 11.25
N ARG A 247 -1.94 9.96 10.22
CA ARG A 247 -2.96 8.92 10.37
C ARG A 247 -2.38 7.62 10.97
N ALA A 248 -1.20 7.20 10.54
CA ALA A 248 -0.51 6.06 11.16
C ALA A 248 -0.22 6.29 12.66
N ILE A 249 0.16 7.53 13.04
CA ILE A 249 0.34 7.90 14.45
C ILE A 249 -0.99 7.81 15.20
N SER A 250 -2.06 8.42 14.69
CA SER A 250 -3.35 8.51 15.40
C SER A 250 -4.06 7.17 15.56
N THR A 251 -3.74 6.18 14.71
CA THR A 251 -4.31 4.82 14.80
C THR A 251 -3.63 3.95 15.85
N GLY A 252 -2.47 4.38 16.40
CA GLY A 252 -1.73 3.61 17.40
C GLY A 252 -0.81 2.53 16.81
N VAL A 253 -0.58 2.53 15.49
CA VAL A 253 0.34 1.59 14.81
C VAL A 253 1.75 1.65 15.42
N ILE A 254 2.24 2.83 15.81
CA ILE A 254 3.57 2.98 16.42
C ILE A 254 3.71 2.12 17.68
N GLY A 255 2.71 2.15 18.57
CA GLY A 255 2.74 1.38 19.81
C GLY A 255 2.83 -0.12 19.53
N ALA A 256 1.99 -0.61 18.63
CA ALA A 256 2.01 -2.02 18.25
C ALA A 256 3.33 -2.44 17.56
N VAL A 257 3.92 -1.59 16.72
CA VAL A 257 5.22 -1.88 16.09
C VAL A 257 6.35 -1.90 17.14
N ALA A 258 6.31 -1.01 18.13
CA ALA A 258 7.29 -1.02 19.23
C ALA A 258 7.16 -2.27 20.11
N GLU A 259 5.94 -2.70 20.41
CA GLU A 259 5.66 -3.95 21.13
C GLU A 259 6.22 -5.17 20.37
N VAL A 260 6.02 -5.23 19.05
CA VAL A 260 6.60 -6.29 18.20
C VAL A 260 8.13 -6.23 18.18
N LEU A 261 8.72 -5.03 18.11
CA LEU A 261 10.17 -4.86 18.16
C LEU A 261 10.75 -5.40 19.48
N ASP A 262 10.09 -5.14 20.60
CA ASP A 262 10.49 -5.67 21.91
C ASP A 262 10.33 -7.20 21.98
N LEU A 263 9.23 -7.75 21.44
CA LEU A 263 8.97 -9.19 21.40
C LEU A 263 9.98 -9.94 20.51
N HIS A 264 10.33 -9.37 19.36
CA HIS A 264 11.20 -9.99 18.35
C HIS A 264 12.60 -9.39 18.31
N MET A 265 13.06 -8.85 19.43
CA MET A 265 14.35 -8.17 19.50
C MET A 265 15.54 -9.08 19.12
N ALA A 266 15.42 -10.40 19.28
CA ALA A 266 16.42 -11.37 18.84
C ALA A 266 16.34 -11.75 17.35
N ASN A 267 15.25 -11.43 16.66
CA ASN A 267 15.08 -11.70 15.23
C ASN A 267 15.43 -10.44 14.42
N ALA A 268 16.64 -10.42 13.86
CA ALA A 268 17.17 -9.26 13.13
C ALA A 268 16.26 -8.81 11.97
N SER A 269 15.62 -9.74 11.25
CA SER A 269 14.76 -9.42 10.11
C SER A 269 13.50 -8.67 10.55
N VAL A 270 12.77 -9.21 11.53
CA VAL A 270 11.55 -8.56 12.05
C VAL A 270 11.91 -7.23 12.71
N ALA A 271 13.00 -7.19 13.45
CA ALA A 271 13.44 -5.97 14.11
C ALA A 271 13.83 -4.88 13.11
N HIS A 272 14.50 -5.23 12.01
CA HIS A 272 14.77 -4.32 10.90
C HIS A 272 13.47 -3.76 10.31
N ASP A 273 12.49 -4.61 10.01
CA ASP A 273 11.21 -4.18 9.46
C ASP A 273 10.45 -3.23 10.39
N CYS A 274 10.45 -3.51 11.71
CA CYS A 274 9.89 -2.63 12.71
C CYS A 274 10.57 -1.26 12.73
N ILE A 275 11.91 -1.24 12.71
CA ILE A 275 12.68 0.01 12.70
C ILE A 275 12.42 0.81 11.43
N VAL A 276 12.35 0.15 10.25
CA VAL A 276 12.02 0.82 8.99
C VAL A 276 10.61 1.41 9.03
N ALA A 277 9.63 0.69 9.58
CA ALA A 277 8.27 1.19 9.76
C ALA A 277 8.21 2.42 10.69
N LEU A 278 8.86 2.35 11.86
CA LEU A 278 8.96 3.46 12.80
C LEU A 278 9.64 4.67 12.15
N GLY A 279 10.80 4.48 11.51
CA GLY A 279 11.51 5.56 10.81
C GLY A 279 10.68 6.20 9.71
N THR A 280 9.94 5.39 8.95
CA THR A 280 9.05 5.89 7.89
C THR A 280 7.93 6.76 8.46
N ILE A 281 7.27 6.31 9.53
CA ILE A 281 6.18 7.08 10.17
C ILE A 281 6.70 8.38 10.79
N TYR A 282 7.86 8.34 11.48
CA TYR A 282 8.43 9.51 12.16
C TYR A 282 9.14 10.51 11.23
N SER A 283 9.37 10.16 9.96
CA SER A 283 10.01 11.05 8.98
C SER A 283 9.12 12.22 8.50
N ILE A 284 8.28 12.80 9.37
CA ILE A 284 7.44 13.96 9.03
C ILE A 284 8.35 15.14 8.67
N GLU A 285 8.36 15.49 7.39
CA GLU A 285 8.94 16.70 6.76
C GLU A 285 10.17 17.32 7.46
N HIS A 286 11.25 16.55 7.53
CA HIS A 286 12.58 17.11 7.74
C HIS A 286 13.47 16.78 6.53
N SER A 287 13.16 17.38 5.38
CA SER A 287 13.95 17.28 4.15
C SER A 287 15.34 17.92 4.25
N ASN A 288 15.60 18.73 5.28
CA ASN A 288 16.93 19.28 5.56
C ASN A 288 17.64 18.36 6.58
N LEU A 289 18.23 17.28 6.08
CA LEU A 289 18.99 16.29 6.86
C LEU A 289 20.50 16.60 6.95
N GLU A 290 20.93 17.83 6.63
CA GLU A 290 22.35 18.18 6.66
C GLU A 290 22.95 18.08 8.08
N ASP A 291 22.14 18.19 9.14
CA ASP A 291 22.55 18.04 10.54
C ASP A 291 22.26 16.64 11.13
N THR A 292 22.41 15.58 10.35
CA THR A 292 22.35 14.23 10.95
C THR A 292 23.61 14.03 11.81
N PRO A 293 23.52 13.58 13.08
CA PRO A 293 24.70 13.32 13.90
C PRO A 293 25.67 12.43 13.13
N GLN A 294 26.91 12.91 12.93
CA GLN A 294 28.01 12.17 12.30
C GLN A 294 28.07 10.75 12.87
N SER A 295 28.26 9.77 11.98
CA SER A 295 28.02 8.33 12.19
C SER A 295 28.21 7.86 13.64
N ILE A 296 27.12 7.52 14.32
CA ILE A 296 27.17 6.85 15.63
C ILE A 296 27.65 5.42 15.37
N LYS A 297 28.95 5.18 15.54
CA LYS A 297 29.55 3.86 15.38
C LYS A 297 29.92 3.25 16.73
N GLY A 298 29.59 1.98 16.91
CA GLY A 298 30.00 1.16 18.04
C GLY A 298 29.08 1.24 19.27
N ALA A 299 29.06 0.16 20.04
CA ALA A 299 28.17 -0.03 21.19
C ALA A 299 28.30 1.05 22.28
N ALA A 300 29.51 1.58 22.49
CA ALA A 300 29.76 2.65 23.47
C ALA A 300 29.04 3.96 23.11
N ALA A 301 28.98 4.31 21.82
CA ALA A 301 28.32 5.51 21.35
C ALA A 301 26.79 5.41 21.55
N TRP A 302 26.21 4.23 21.28
CA TRP A 302 24.81 3.94 21.52
C TRP A 302 24.44 3.97 23.02
N LYS A 303 25.29 3.41 23.89
CA LYS A 303 25.09 3.47 25.35
C LYS A 303 25.12 4.91 25.86
N LYS A 304 26.06 5.73 25.37
CA LYS A 304 26.14 7.16 25.69
C LYS A 304 24.90 7.91 25.23
N LEU A 305 24.36 7.58 24.06
CA LEU A 305 23.13 8.16 23.55
C LEU A 305 21.93 7.79 24.43
N SER A 306 21.79 6.51 24.80
CA SER A 306 20.73 6.04 25.71
C SER A 306 20.69 6.79 27.04
N ASN A 307 21.86 7.07 27.63
CA ASN A 307 21.96 7.74 28.93
C ASN A 307 21.64 9.25 28.86
N LYS A 308 21.70 9.84 27.66
CA LYS A 308 21.41 11.28 27.47
C LYS A 308 19.91 11.58 27.40
N PHE A 309 19.07 10.60 27.11
CA PHE A 309 17.63 10.80 27.00
C PHE A 309 17.00 10.80 28.39
N SER A 310 16.82 12.01 28.94
CA SER A 310 15.94 12.23 30.09
C SER A 310 14.52 12.57 29.61
N ALA A 311 13.51 12.23 30.42
CA ALA A 311 12.09 12.41 30.09
C ALA A 311 11.64 13.88 29.94
N ALA A 312 12.52 14.86 30.18
CA ALA A 312 12.15 16.28 30.22
C ALA A 312 11.94 16.92 28.84
N ASP A 313 12.48 16.35 27.75
CA ASP A 313 12.54 17.01 26.43
C ASP A 313 11.80 16.29 25.29
N LEU A 314 11.38 15.04 25.48
CA LEU A 314 10.69 14.25 24.47
C LEU A 314 9.36 13.71 25.00
N ASP A 315 8.37 13.61 24.11
CA ASP A 315 7.16 12.84 24.38
C ASP A 315 7.52 11.42 24.84
N LYS A 316 6.86 10.94 25.90
CA LYS A 316 7.10 9.62 26.51
C LYS A 316 7.02 8.50 25.48
N SER A 317 6.13 8.63 24.49
CA SER A 317 6.00 7.67 23.39
C SER A 317 7.29 7.56 22.56
N LYS A 318 7.91 8.70 22.20
CA LYS A 318 9.17 8.74 21.45
C LYS A 318 10.31 8.15 22.26
N VAL A 319 10.38 8.46 23.56
CA VAL A 319 11.43 7.92 24.45
C VAL A 319 11.36 6.39 24.52
N ALA A 320 10.15 5.83 24.67
CA ALA A 320 9.96 4.37 24.67
C ALA A 320 10.45 3.74 23.36
N VAL A 321 10.05 4.30 22.21
CA VAL A 321 10.51 3.82 20.89
C VAL A 321 12.03 3.90 20.76
N ILE A 322 12.65 5.02 21.14
CA ILE A 322 14.11 5.17 21.12
C ILE A 322 14.78 4.06 21.96
N HIS A 323 14.28 3.78 23.16
CA HIS A 323 14.84 2.72 24.00
C HIS A 323 14.72 1.34 23.36
N SER A 324 13.57 0.99 22.77
CA SER A 324 13.37 -0.29 22.06
C SER A 324 14.35 -0.42 20.89
N VAL A 325 14.51 0.63 20.07
CA VAL A 325 15.46 0.65 18.95
C VAL A 325 16.90 0.50 19.45
N LEU A 326 17.28 1.19 20.53
CA LEU A 326 18.63 1.09 21.10
C LEU A 326 18.95 -0.31 21.65
N LYS A 327 18.00 -0.93 22.38
CA LYS A 327 18.16 -2.31 22.87
C LYS A 327 18.32 -3.29 21.72
N CYS A 328 17.51 -3.12 20.66
CA CYS A 328 17.62 -3.93 19.44
C CYS A 328 19.00 -3.81 18.78
N VAL A 329 19.52 -2.60 18.58
CA VAL A 329 20.86 -2.42 18.00
C VAL A 329 21.94 -3.06 18.85
N GLN A 330 21.81 -3.00 20.18
CA GLN A 330 22.75 -3.64 21.10
C GLN A 330 22.71 -5.17 21.01
N ALA A 331 21.55 -5.76 20.71
CA ALA A 331 21.41 -7.20 20.48
C ALA A 331 22.06 -7.66 19.16
N HIS A 332 22.23 -6.77 18.19
CA HIS A 332 22.73 -7.07 16.83
C HIS A 332 23.93 -6.19 16.41
N PRO A 333 25.08 -6.27 17.11
CA PRO A 333 26.20 -5.35 16.89
C PRO A 333 26.93 -5.51 15.55
N ARG A 334 26.59 -6.53 14.75
CA ARG A 334 27.21 -6.84 13.45
C ARG A 334 26.27 -6.65 12.26
N ASP A 335 25.03 -6.24 12.49
CA ASP A 335 24.08 -5.97 11.41
C ASP A 335 24.14 -4.48 11.01
N ASP A 336 24.90 -4.19 9.96
CA ASP A 336 25.11 -2.83 9.47
C ASP A 336 23.82 -2.21 8.92
N ALA A 337 22.94 -3.00 8.29
CA ALA A 337 21.68 -2.52 7.74
C ALA A 337 20.73 -2.08 8.86
N LEU A 338 20.60 -2.91 9.90
CA LEU A 338 19.85 -2.59 11.10
C LEU A 338 20.40 -1.35 11.80
N GLN A 339 21.72 -1.24 11.96
CA GLN A 339 22.35 -0.07 12.58
C GLN A 339 22.08 1.22 11.80
N MET A 340 22.19 1.18 10.47
CA MET A 340 21.88 2.33 9.62
C MET A 340 20.41 2.75 9.71
N SER A 341 19.49 1.78 9.67
CA SER A 341 18.04 2.03 9.81
C SER A 341 17.71 2.59 11.19
N ALA A 342 18.33 2.07 12.25
CA ALA A 342 18.17 2.56 13.61
C ALA A 342 18.70 4.00 13.79
N GLN A 343 19.87 4.30 13.22
CA GLN A 343 20.45 5.65 13.27
C GLN A 343 19.55 6.67 12.58
N ARG A 344 19.01 6.34 11.40
CA ARG A 344 18.04 7.22 10.71
C ARG A 344 16.77 7.42 11.54
N THR A 345 16.22 6.33 12.08
CA THR A 345 14.99 6.35 12.88
C THR A 345 15.14 7.18 14.15
N ILE A 346 16.25 7.00 14.89
CA ILE A 346 16.55 7.81 16.08
C ILE A 346 16.79 9.27 15.69
N GLY A 347 17.47 9.52 14.57
CA GLY A 347 17.62 10.88 14.02
C GLY A 347 16.28 11.57 13.77
N PHE A 348 15.29 10.87 13.21
CA PHE A 348 13.93 11.42 13.03
C PHE A 348 13.22 11.65 14.37
N LEU A 349 13.32 10.71 15.31
CA LEU A 349 12.70 10.81 16.63
C LEU A 349 13.26 11.96 17.47
N MET A 350 14.55 12.27 17.32
CA MET A 350 15.24 13.32 18.07
C MET A 350 14.96 14.73 17.55
N LYS A 351 14.51 14.91 16.31
CA LYS A 351 14.15 16.25 15.81
C LYS A 351 12.93 16.74 16.60
N ARG A 352 13.09 17.89 17.28
CA ARG A 352 12.01 18.55 18.01
C ARG A 352 10.88 18.84 17.01
N SER A 353 9.69 18.36 17.33
CA SER A 353 8.44 18.64 16.62
C SER A 353 7.95 20.05 16.85
#